data_AF-A0A2R8Y4Y8-F1
#
_entry.id   AF-A0A2R8Y4Y8-F1
#
_cell.length_a   1.000
_cell.length_b   1.000
_cell.length_c   1.000
_cell.angle_alpha   90.00
_cell.angle_beta   90.00
_cell.angle_gamma   90.00
#
_symmetry.space_group_name_H-M   'P 1'
#
loop_
_entity.id
_entity.type
_entity.pdbx_description
1 polymer ?
#
loop_
_entity_poly.entity_id
_entity_poly.type
_entity_poly.pdbx_seq_one_letter_code
_entity_poly.pdbx_strand_id
1 'polypeptide(L)'
;MKTSVLLAITAMCSDDWLLVRMKIRPFDKNTDIRIGDIHLRDNCPVTRLLSFNYAFSYPVTSCGIKKIMFQTNDDAILSEISYKPRLHTTYEFPVVCFVKRLKFPSVMHFGMSGFDAHTLKEIPQKTKGQESPTPTQSKTWTLNFNSVNKEQLSKKSLYQ
;
A
#
# COMPACT_ATOMS: atom_id res chain seq x y z
N MET A 1 9.73 9.04 -2.83
CA MET A 1 8.64 9.02 -1.83
C MET A 1 7.73 10.19 -2.14
N LYS A 2 6.45 9.95 -2.45
CA LYS A 2 5.47 11.03 -2.70
C LYS A 2 4.62 11.16 -1.44
N THR A 3 4.86 12.22 -0.68
CA THR A 3 4.13 12.57 0.55
C THR A 3 2.79 13.18 0.15
N SER A 4 1.67 12.52 0.50
CA SER A 4 0.34 13.10 0.33
C SER A 4 0.17 14.26 1.31
N VAL A 5 -0.17 15.44 0.80
CA VAL A 5 -0.28 16.72 1.54
C VAL A 5 -1.73 16.91 1.99
N LEU A 6 -2.06 16.41 3.16
CA LEU A 6 -2.94 17.10 4.11
C LEU A 6 -1.98 17.62 5.18
N LEU A 7 -1.77 18.93 5.28
CA LEU A 7 -0.63 19.57 6.00
C LEU A 7 -0.36 19.10 7.44
N ALA A 8 -1.30 18.39 8.06
CA ALA A 8 -1.19 17.81 9.39
C ALA A 8 -0.71 16.34 9.41
N ILE A 9 -0.85 15.59 8.32
CA ILE A 9 -0.59 14.16 8.24
C ILE A 9 0.47 13.83 7.20
N THR A 10 1.36 12.93 7.57
CA THR A 10 2.27 12.27 6.64
C THR A 10 2.15 10.76 6.79
N ALA A 11 2.21 10.05 5.67
CA ALA A 11 2.10 8.60 5.63
C ALA A 11 3.30 8.00 4.88
N MET A 12 3.83 6.91 5.43
CA MET A 12 4.80 6.04 4.80
C MET A 12 4.28 4.61 4.91
N CYS A 13 4.49 3.80 3.88
CA CYS A 13 4.00 2.44 3.86
C CYS A 13 4.91 1.54 3.04
N SER A 14 4.86 0.26 3.38
CA SER A 14 5.32 -0.87 2.57
C SER A 14 4.14 -1.80 2.32
N ASP A 15 4.39 -2.95 1.69
CA ASP A 15 3.37 -3.97 1.51
C ASP A 15 2.75 -4.46 2.82
N ASP A 16 3.53 -4.46 3.92
CA ASP A 16 3.16 -5.09 5.18
C ASP A 16 2.89 -4.11 6.33
N TRP A 17 3.36 -2.86 6.23
CA TRP A 17 3.25 -1.88 7.33
C TRP A 17 2.83 -0.49 6.85
N LEU A 18 2.15 0.24 7.74
CA LEU A 18 1.75 1.63 7.59
C LEU A 18 2.26 2.43 8.79
N LEU A 19 3.01 3.49 8.51
CA LEU A 19 3.42 4.52 9.46
C LEU A 19 2.70 5.82 9.12
N VAL A 20 1.87 6.31 10.03
CA VAL A 20 1.20 7.60 9.93
C VAL A 20 1.73 8.52 11.01
N ARG A 21 2.09 9.75 10.66
CA ARG A 21 2.45 10.80 11.61
C ARG A 21 1.45 11.94 11.49
N MET A 22 0.83 12.30 12.60
CA MET A 22 -0.09 13.43 12.73
C MET A 22 0.53 14.50 13.62
N LYS A 23 0.53 15.76 13.19
CA LYS A 23 0.97 16.88 14.03
C LYS A 23 0.13 16.95 15.30
N ILE A 24 0.76 17.23 16.44
CA ILE A 24 0.06 17.39 17.74
C ILE A 24 -0.95 18.54 17.67
N ARG A 25 -0.65 19.58 16.87
CA ARG A 25 -1.51 20.73 16.61
C ARG A 25 -1.87 20.80 15.12
N PRO A 26 -2.93 20.09 14.67
CA PRO A 26 -3.28 20.07 13.25
C PRO A 26 -4.09 21.30 12.81
N PHE A 27 -4.74 22.02 13.74
CA PHE A 27 -5.65 23.14 13.44
C PHE A 27 -4.98 24.52 13.56
N ASP A 28 -4.18 24.72 14.61
CA ASP A 28 -3.51 26.00 14.90
C ASP A 28 -2.20 25.77 15.68
N LYS A 29 -1.55 26.82 16.19
CA LYS A 29 -0.29 26.69 16.94
C LYS A 29 -0.47 26.52 18.45
N ASN A 30 -1.68 26.60 18.99
CA ASN A 30 -1.99 26.70 20.41
C ASN A 30 -2.81 25.52 20.95
N THR A 31 -3.46 24.76 20.08
CA THR A 31 -4.37 23.67 20.45
C THR A 31 -3.69 22.32 20.29
N ASP A 32 -3.16 21.79 21.39
CA ASP A 32 -2.68 20.42 21.48
C ASP A 32 -3.85 19.45 21.59
N ILE A 33 -3.87 18.44 20.72
CA ILE A 33 -4.82 17.34 20.80
C ILE A 33 -4.39 16.37 21.91
N ARG A 34 -5.34 15.82 22.67
CA ARG A 34 -5.04 14.76 23.65
C ARG A 34 -4.85 13.43 22.93
N ILE A 35 -3.81 12.70 23.33
CA ILE A 35 -3.46 11.40 22.75
C ILE A 35 -4.59 10.36 22.81
N GLY A 36 -5.43 10.41 23.87
CA GLY A 36 -6.57 9.50 24.04
C GLY A 36 -7.79 9.84 23.18
N ASP A 37 -7.80 11.01 22.52
CA ASP A 37 -8.90 11.44 21.68
C ASP A 37 -8.68 11.06 20.21
N ILE A 38 -7.51 10.49 19.87
CA ILE A 38 -7.10 10.16 18.51
C ILE A 38 -6.87 8.67 18.31
N HIS A 39 -7.46 8.14 17.24
CA HIS A 39 -7.34 6.73 16.92
C HIS A 39 -7.30 6.48 15.42
N LEU A 40 -6.54 5.47 15.02
CA LEU A 40 -6.55 4.96 13.65
C LEU A 40 -7.70 3.94 13.49
N ARG A 41 -8.60 4.21 12.56
CA ARG A 41 -9.75 3.36 12.17
C ARG A 41 -10.39 2.57 13.33
N ASP A 42 -10.07 1.30 13.53
CA ASP A 42 -10.71 0.37 14.50
C ASP A 42 -10.34 0.69 15.96
N ASN A 43 -10.32 1.99 16.30
CA ASN A 43 -9.90 2.56 17.56
C ASN A 43 -8.46 2.18 17.96
N CYS A 44 -7.57 1.97 16.98
CA CYS A 44 -6.17 1.70 17.27
C CYS A 44 -5.48 2.94 17.84
N PRO A 45 -4.84 2.84 19.01
CA PRO A 45 -4.25 3.99 19.69
C PRO A 45 -2.97 4.49 19.01
N VAL A 46 -2.48 5.64 19.48
CA VAL A 46 -1.15 6.11 19.11
C VAL A 46 -0.09 5.13 19.61
N THR A 47 0.79 4.70 18.72
CA THR A 47 1.90 3.78 19.05
C THR A 47 3.10 4.49 19.68
N ARG A 48 3.33 5.76 19.32
CA ARG A 48 4.47 6.53 19.84
C ARG A 48 4.19 8.03 19.81
N LEU A 49 4.57 8.71 20.89
CA LEU A 49 4.66 10.18 20.96
C LEU A 49 6.05 10.64 20.49
N LEU A 50 6.09 11.57 19.53
CA LEU A 50 7.29 12.27 19.07
C LEU A 50 7.18 13.76 19.45
N SER A 51 8.28 14.52 19.34
CA SER A 51 8.33 15.93 19.79
C SER A 51 7.22 16.84 19.23
N PHE A 52 6.79 16.59 17.99
CA PHE A 52 5.76 17.39 17.31
C PHE A 52 4.66 16.56 16.65
N ASN A 53 4.71 15.24 16.80
CA ASN A 53 3.80 14.33 16.09
C ASN A 53 3.40 13.15 16.95
N TYR A 54 2.16 12.71 16.77
CA TYR A 54 1.72 11.37 17.13
C TYR A 54 2.03 10.41 15.99
N ALA A 55 2.50 9.21 16.31
CA ALA A 55 2.79 8.17 15.34
C ALA A 55 1.91 6.93 15.54
N PHE A 56 1.34 6.45 14.43
CA PHE A 56 0.62 5.18 14.32
C PHE A 56 1.45 4.26 13.43
N SER A 57 1.95 3.15 13.98
CA SER A 57 2.80 2.19 13.28
C SER A 57 2.18 0.81 13.38
N TYR A 58 1.52 0.37 12.31
CA TYR A 58 0.70 -0.83 12.32
C TYR A 58 0.95 -1.70 11.09
N PRO A 59 0.86 -3.03 11.22
CA PRO A 59 0.74 -3.92 10.06
C PRO A 59 -0.49 -3.54 9.21
N VAL A 60 -0.39 -3.64 7.89
CA VAL A 60 -1.51 -3.37 6.96
C VAL A 60 -2.69 -4.32 7.19
N THR A 61 -2.43 -5.48 7.78
CA THR A 61 -3.44 -6.48 8.17
C THR A 61 -4.18 -6.16 9.48
N SER A 62 -3.87 -5.04 10.13
CA SER A 62 -4.43 -4.65 11.42
C SER A 62 -5.19 -3.31 11.34
N CYS A 63 -5.90 -2.96 12.41
CA CYS A 63 -6.64 -1.69 12.54
C CYS A 63 -7.62 -1.42 11.41
N GLY A 64 -8.11 -2.47 10.76
CA GLY A 64 -9.03 -2.40 9.63
C GLY A 64 -8.47 -1.71 8.39
N ILE A 65 -7.15 -1.48 8.29
CA ILE A 65 -6.50 -0.78 7.16
C ILE A 65 -6.89 -1.49 5.84
N LYS A 66 -7.23 -0.71 4.79
CA LYS A 66 -7.61 -1.28 3.49
C LYS A 66 -6.42 -1.19 2.54
N LYS A 67 -6.16 -2.26 1.79
CA LYS A 67 -5.21 -2.28 0.68
C LYS A 67 -5.97 -2.50 -0.62
N ILE A 68 -5.84 -1.59 -1.58
CA ILE A 68 -6.41 -1.68 -2.92
C ILE A 68 -5.27 -1.91 -3.89
N MET A 69 -5.40 -2.95 -4.73
CA MET A 69 -4.41 -3.29 -5.75
C MET A 69 -4.84 -2.71 -7.09
N PHE A 70 -4.01 -1.85 -7.69
CA PHE A 70 -4.23 -1.39 -9.07
C PHE A 70 -3.49 -2.29 -10.06
N GLN A 71 -4.05 -2.46 -11.25
CA GLN A 71 -3.40 -3.23 -12.32
C GLN A 71 -2.07 -2.62 -12.77
N THR A 72 -1.89 -1.31 -12.56
CA THR A 72 -0.72 -0.52 -12.98
C THR A 72 0.49 -0.65 -12.06
N ASN A 73 0.58 -1.71 -11.26
CA ASN A 73 1.66 -2.00 -10.31
C ASN A 73 1.76 -1.07 -9.11
N ASP A 74 0.71 -0.31 -8.82
CA ASP A 74 0.67 0.48 -7.61
C ASP A 74 -0.40 -0.11 -6.70
N ASP A 75 -0.11 -0.24 -5.41
CA ASP A 75 -1.11 -0.48 -4.39
C ASP A 75 -1.39 0.81 -3.64
N ALA A 76 -2.64 1.04 -3.27
CA ALA A 76 -3.00 2.08 -2.32
C ALA A 76 -3.39 1.46 -0.98
N ILE A 77 -2.77 1.95 0.07
CA ILE A 77 -3.15 1.70 1.45
C ILE A 77 -4.00 2.88 1.93
N LEU A 78 -5.21 2.57 2.39
CA LEU A 78 -6.24 3.51 2.83
C LEU A 78 -6.59 3.28 4.29
N SER A 79 -6.48 4.34 5.08
CA SER A 79 -6.90 4.38 6.48
C SER A 79 -7.43 5.78 6.82
N GLU A 80 -7.75 5.99 8.10
CA GLU A 80 -8.27 7.25 8.60
C GLU A 80 -7.90 7.42 10.07
N ILE A 81 -7.54 8.65 10.45
CA ILE A 81 -7.42 9.03 11.87
C ILE A 81 -8.70 9.74 12.28
N SER A 82 -9.35 9.22 13.30
CA SER A 82 -10.48 9.88 13.96
C SER A 82 -9.98 10.69 15.16
N TYR A 83 -10.50 11.90 15.32
CA TYR A 83 -10.28 12.78 16.48
C TYR A 83 -11.62 13.11 17.13
N LYS A 84 -11.78 12.75 18.40
CA LYS A 84 -13.03 12.87 19.17
C LYS A 84 -12.81 13.63 20.48
N PRO A 85 -12.73 14.98 20.45
CA PRO A 85 -12.53 15.77 21.68
C PRO A 85 -13.74 15.79 22.61
N ARG A 86 -14.94 15.55 22.08
CA ARG A 86 -16.23 15.58 22.79
C ARG A 86 -17.12 14.47 22.23
N LEU A 87 -18.10 14.03 23.02
CA LEU A 87 -19.00 12.91 22.67
C LEU A 87 -19.77 13.08 21.35
N HIS A 88 -19.91 14.31 20.84
CA HIS A 88 -20.72 14.63 19.66
C HIS A 88 -19.91 15.33 18.55
N THR A 89 -18.58 15.30 18.61
CA THR A 89 -17.74 15.91 17.58
C THR A 89 -16.65 14.94 17.19
N THR A 90 -16.68 14.52 15.92
CA THR A 90 -15.65 13.67 15.31
C THR A 90 -15.08 14.39 14.11
N TYR A 91 -13.76 14.49 14.05
CA TYR A 91 -13.03 14.92 12.87
C TYR A 91 -12.31 13.73 12.28
N GLU A 92 -12.37 13.60 10.96
CA GLU A 92 -11.76 12.49 10.23
C GLU A 92 -10.66 13.02 9.33
N PHE A 93 -9.49 12.40 9.41
CA PHE A 93 -8.34 12.75 8.59
C PHE A 93 -7.96 11.56 7.72
N PRO A 94 -8.15 11.65 6.39
CA PRO A 94 -7.90 10.52 5.52
C PRO A 94 -6.39 10.25 5.37
N VAL A 95 -6.03 8.98 5.39
CA VAL A 95 -4.66 8.50 5.19
C VAL A 95 -4.61 7.71 3.89
N VAL A 96 -3.81 8.20 2.93
CA VAL A 96 -3.56 7.51 1.66
C VAL A 96 -2.05 7.36 1.48
N CYS A 97 -1.61 6.13 1.23
CA CYS A 97 -0.21 5.84 0.94
C CYS A 97 -0.10 4.88 -0.25
N PHE A 98 0.81 5.16 -1.18
CA PHE A 98 1.01 4.35 -2.38
C PHE A 98 2.27 3.51 -2.25
N VAL A 99 2.14 2.20 -2.46
CA VAL A 99 3.25 1.24 -2.55
C VAL A 99 3.49 0.95 -4.02
N LYS A 100 4.72 1.20 -4.49
CA LYS A 100 5.11 0.83 -5.85
C LYS A 100 5.53 -0.63 -5.86
N ARG A 101 4.90 -1.44 -6.71
CA ARG A 101 5.37 -2.78 -7.01
C ARG A 101 6.41 -2.71 -8.11
N LEU A 102 7.62 -3.18 -7.80
CA LEU A 102 8.63 -3.40 -8.81
C LEU A 102 8.24 -4.65 -9.60
N LYS A 103 7.81 -4.47 -10.86
CA LYS A 103 7.80 -5.58 -11.81
C LYS A 103 9.24 -5.87 -12.20
N PHE A 104 9.80 -6.96 -11.67
CA PHE A 104 10.96 -7.56 -12.31
C PHE A 104 10.50 -8.07 -13.69
N PRO A 105 11.13 -7.66 -14.80
CA PRO A 105 10.92 -8.32 -16.07
C PRO A 105 11.22 -9.80 -15.84
N SER A 106 10.27 -10.68 -16.13
CA SER A 106 10.41 -12.13 -15.99
C SER A 106 11.44 -12.74 -16.96
N VAL A 107 12.32 -11.93 -17.54
CA VAL A 107 13.33 -12.27 -18.53
C VAL A 107 14.62 -11.53 -18.18
N MET A 108 15.23 -11.89 -17.06
CA MET A 108 16.69 -11.79 -16.92
C MET A 108 17.22 -13.15 -17.32
N HIS A 109 17.49 -13.36 -18.61
CA HIS A 109 18.28 -14.49 -19.03
C HIS A 109 19.66 -14.30 -18.41
N PHE A 110 19.95 -15.04 -17.33
CA PHE A 110 21.32 -15.25 -16.91
C PHE A 110 22.01 -15.98 -18.06
N GLY A 111 22.79 -15.24 -18.85
CA GLY A 111 23.59 -15.79 -19.93
C GLY A 111 24.73 -16.63 -19.36
N MET A 112 24.50 -17.93 -19.17
CA MET A 112 25.58 -18.90 -19.18
C MET A 112 25.89 -19.22 -20.65
N SER A 113 26.82 -18.46 -21.20
CA SER A 113 27.52 -18.80 -22.43
C SER A 113 28.40 -20.02 -22.18
N GLY A 114 28.19 -21.09 -22.94
CA GLY A 114 29.17 -22.13 -23.20
C GLY A 114 29.18 -23.29 -22.22
N PHE A 115 28.57 -24.41 -22.62
CA PHE A 115 29.20 -25.73 -22.60
C PHE A 115 28.34 -26.65 -23.47
N ASP A 116 28.76 -26.84 -24.71
CA ASP A 116 28.23 -27.87 -25.61
C ASP A 116 28.64 -29.24 -25.08
N ALA A 117 27.84 -29.79 -24.17
CA ALA A 117 28.00 -31.15 -23.67
C ALA A 117 27.22 -32.14 -24.55
N HIS A 118 27.49 -32.13 -25.87
CA HIS A 118 27.16 -33.26 -26.75
C HIS A 118 28.20 -34.38 -26.57
N THR A 119 28.40 -34.82 -25.32
CA THR A 119 29.21 -35.99 -24.98
C THR A 119 28.72 -36.59 -23.67
N LEU A 120 27.44 -36.98 -23.59
CA LEU A 120 27.03 -37.97 -22.59
C LEU A 120 26.41 -39.17 -23.29
N LYS A 121 27.12 -40.27 -23.12
CA LYS A 121 27.02 -41.54 -23.81
C LYS A 121 25.63 -42.16 -23.72
N GLU A 122 25.26 -42.80 -24.82
CA GLU A 122 24.28 -43.88 -24.90
C GLU A 122 24.32 -44.78 -23.66
N ILE A 123 23.22 -44.82 -22.92
CA ILE A 123 22.86 -45.96 -22.08
C ILE A 123 21.37 -46.22 -22.34
N PRO A 124 21.01 -47.30 -23.06
CA PRO A 124 19.61 -47.61 -23.36
C PRO A 124 19.08 -48.60 -22.33
N GLN A 125 18.15 -48.19 -21.45
CA GLN A 125 17.26 -49.15 -20.79
C GLN A 125 15.83 -48.62 -20.67
N LYS A 126 14.96 -49.34 -21.37
CA LYS A 126 13.50 -49.38 -21.25
C LYS A 126 13.09 -49.49 -19.78
N THR A 127 11.97 -48.86 -19.38
CA THR A 127 10.77 -49.57 -18.88
C THR A 127 9.59 -48.58 -18.73
N LYS A 128 8.40 -49.12 -18.99
CA LYS A 128 7.05 -48.54 -19.15
C LYS A 128 6.51 -47.79 -17.93
N GLY A 129 5.62 -46.82 -18.22
CA GLY A 129 4.27 -46.80 -17.64
C GLY A 129 3.86 -45.53 -16.88
N GLN A 130 2.84 -44.83 -17.43
CA GLN A 130 1.74 -44.09 -16.76
C GLN A 130 2.10 -42.98 -15.75
N GLU A 131 1.41 -41.84 -15.62
CA GLU A 131 0.22 -41.22 -16.21
C GLU A 131 0.21 -39.77 -15.63
N SER A 132 -0.28 -38.78 -16.37
CA SER A 132 -0.30 -37.37 -15.96
C SER A 132 -1.72 -36.94 -15.61
N PRO A 133 -1.92 -36.00 -14.66
CA PRO A 133 -3.05 -35.09 -14.78
C PRO A 133 -2.69 -33.61 -14.62
N THR A 134 -3.29 -32.82 -15.50
CA THR A 134 -3.25 -31.37 -15.76
C THR A 134 -3.78 -30.50 -14.59
N PRO A 135 -3.28 -29.26 -14.36
CA PRO A 135 -3.87 -28.33 -13.40
C PRO A 135 -4.96 -27.42 -14.00
N THR A 136 -6.07 -27.31 -13.26
CA THR A 136 -7.30 -26.56 -13.53
C THR A 136 -7.14 -25.03 -13.40
N GLN A 137 -7.72 -24.28 -14.34
CA GLN A 137 -7.79 -22.81 -14.40
C GLN A 137 -8.74 -22.21 -13.34
N SER A 138 -8.41 -21.05 -12.76
CA SER A 138 -9.41 -20.19 -12.07
C SER A 138 -9.29 -18.71 -12.48
N LYS A 139 -10.46 -18.08 -12.57
CA LYS A 139 -10.81 -16.85 -13.32
C LYS A 139 -10.26 -15.55 -12.71
N THR A 140 -9.71 -14.67 -13.56
CA THR A 140 -9.50 -13.25 -13.24
C THR A 140 -10.74 -12.44 -13.62
N TRP A 141 -11.31 -11.69 -12.68
CA TRP A 141 -12.39 -10.72 -12.92
C TRP A 141 -11.79 -9.33 -13.21
N THR A 142 -12.24 -8.68 -14.28
CA THR A 142 -11.94 -7.28 -14.61
C THR A 142 -13.20 -6.43 -14.50
N LEU A 143 -13.18 -5.41 -13.63
CA LEU A 143 -14.22 -4.38 -13.55
C LEU A 143 -13.79 -3.17 -14.41
N ASN A 144 -14.59 -2.84 -15.42
CA ASN A 144 -14.45 -1.67 -16.28
C ASN A 144 -15.03 -0.43 -15.58
N PHE A 145 -14.18 0.51 -15.16
CA PHE A 145 -14.60 1.89 -14.83
C PHE A 145 -14.40 2.77 -16.06
N ASN A 146 -15.38 2.74 -16.97
CA ASN A 146 -15.58 3.84 -17.90
C ASN A 146 -16.38 4.92 -17.16
N SER A 147 -15.99 6.18 -17.38
CA SER A 147 -16.62 7.44 -16.91
C SER A 147 -16.21 7.97 -15.52
N VAL A 148 -15.02 8.59 -15.44
CA VAL A 148 -14.90 9.87 -14.72
C VAL A 148 -14.02 10.79 -15.55
N ASN A 149 -14.61 11.94 -15.92
CA ASN A 149 -14.04 12.96 -16.79
C ASN A 149 -12.70 13.50 -16.26
N LYS A 150 -11.72 13.58 -17.16
CA LYS A 150 -10.33 13.97 -16.90
C LYS A 150 -10.09 15.49 -16.92
N GLU A 151 -11.12 16.30 -16.66
CA GLU A 151 -11.07 17.76 -16.88
C GLU A 151 -11.13 18.65 -15.63
N GLN A 152 -11.11 18.09 -14.41
CA GLN A 152 -11.08 18.89 -13.17
C GLN A 152 -9.67 19.14 -12.59
N LEU A 153 -8.61 18.76 -13.32
CA LEU A 153 -7.21 19.01 -12.93
C LEU A 153 -6.58 20.08 -13.82
N SER A 154 -7.15 21.28 -13.81
CA SER A 154 -6.48 22.50 -14.26
C SER A 154 -7.28 23.69 -13.75
N LYS A 155 -6.59 24.73 -13.26
CA LYS A 155 -7.11 25.99 -12.69
C LYS A 155 -7.39 25.97 -11.18
N LYS A 156 -6.32 26.14 -10.40
CA LYS A 156 -6.24 27.19 -9.35
C LYS A 156 -4.81 27.31 -8.84
N SER A 157 -3.97 27.96 -9.66
CA SER A 157 -2.79 28.69 -9.19
C SER A 157 -2.96 30.13 -9.67
N LEU A 158 -3.50 30.99 -8.81
CA LEU A 158 -3.30 32.45 -8.78
C LEU A 158 -4.27 32.98 -7.71
N TYR A 159 -3.73 33.52 -6.62
CA TYR A 159 -4.05 34.83 -6.07
C TYR A 159 -3.45 34.91 -4.66
N GLN A 160 -2.46 35.81 -4.55
CA GLN A 160 -1.82 36.41 -3.37
C GLN A 160 -0.96 35.50 -2.47
#